data_AF-A0A6V7XNC1-F1
#
_entry.id   AF-A0A6V7XNC1-F1
#
_cell.length_a   1.000
_cell.length_b   1.000
_cell.length_c   1.000
_cell.angle_alpha   90.00
_cell.angle_beta   90.00
_cell.angle_gamma   90.00
#
_symmetry.space_group_name_H-M   'P 1'
#
loop_
_entity.id
_entity.type
_entity.pdbx_description
1 polymer ?
#
loop_
_entity_poly.entity_id
_entity_poly.type
_entity_poly.pdbx_seq_one_letter_code
_entity_poly.pdbx_strand_id
1 'polypeptide(L)'
;MLAISRQTLSELMELLRQDRSPVCQGTACRPVLEHSIQQHLTHFSMVTHGFGTPAILAALTAVMSWLNESEKNLLQQQSTEAK
;
A
#
# COMPACT_ATOMS: atom_id res chain seq x y z
N MET A 1 -17.80 -5.00 4.03
CA MET A 1 -16.61 -4.57 4.80
C MET A 1 -15.31 -4.92 4.06
N LEU A 2 -15.04 -6.19 3.77
CA LEU A 2 -13.76 -6.61 3.13
C LEU A 2 -13.47 -5.95 1.77
N ALA A 3 -14.49 -5.77 0.92
CA ALA A 3 -14.32 -5.09 -0.36
C ALA A 3 -13.87 -3.63 -0.21
N ILE A 4 -14.40 -2.92 0.80
CA ILE A 4 -14.01 -1.54 1.12
C ILE A 4 -12.58 -1.53 1.64
N SER A 5 -12.23 -2.45 2.54
CA SER A 5 -10.86 -2.59 3.05
C SER A 5 -9.84 -2.84 1.94
N ARG A 6 -10.16 -3.69 0.96
CA ARG A 6 -9.32 -3.94 -0.23
C ARG A 6 -9.12 -2.67 -1.05
N GLN A 7 -10.19 -1.89 -1.26
CA GLN A 7 -10.11 -0.62 -1.99
C GLN A 7 -9.21 0.39 -1.26
N THR A 8 -9.41 0.59 0.04
CA THR A 8 -8.60 1.52 0.85
C THR A 8 -7.12 1.13 0.85
N LEU A 9 -6.80 -0.16 0.96
CA LEU A 9 -5.40 -0.61 0.89
C LEU A 9 -4.80 -0.41 -0.50
N SER A 10 -5.58 -0.55 -1.57
CA SER A 10 -5.12 -0.30 -2.94
C SER A 10 -4.75 1.16 -3.14
N GLU A 11 -5.58 2.09 -2.64
CA GLU A 11 -5.30 3.53 -2.69
C GLU A 11 -4.05 3.89 -1.87
N LEU A 12 -3.88 3.27 -0.71
CA LEU A 12 -2.67 3.44 0.10
C LEU A 12 -1.41 2.94 -0.62
N MET A 13 -1.48 1.76 -1.26
CA MET A 13 -0.36 1.24 -2.05
C MET A 13 -0.01 2.16 -3.22
N GLU A 14 -1.00 2.73 -3.88
CA GLU A 14 -0.79 3.66 -4.99
C GLU A 14 -0.15 4.96 -4.52
N LEU A 15 -0.59 5.51 -3.39
CA LEU A 15 0.05 6.66 -2.75
C LEU A 15 1.52 6.38 -2.43
N LEU A 16 1.81 5.22 -1.83
CA LEU A 16 3.19 4.83 -1.49
C LEU A 16 4.08 4.62 -2.72
N ARG A 17 3.53 4.17 -3.85
CA ARG A 17 4.27 4.04 -5.13
C ARG A 17 4.64 5.39 -5.74
N GLN A 18 3.88 6.43 -5.42
CA GLN A 18 4.14 7.79 -5.89
C GLN A 18 5.15 8.53 -5.01
N ASP A 19 5.65 7.90 -3.94
CA ASP A 19 6.72 8.46 -3.11
C ASP A 19 7.98 8.67 -3.96
N ARG A 20 8.37 9.94 -4.13
CA ARG A 20 9.59 10.34 -4.84
C ARG A 20 10.65 10.92 -3.91
N SER A 21 10.71 10.41 -2.69
CA SER A 21 11.74 10.78 -1.72
C SER A 21 13.14 10.55 -2.30
N PRO A 22 14.06 11.53 -2.23
CA PRO A 22 15.38 11.41 -2.83
C PRO A 22 16.22 10.38 -2.05
N VAL A 23 16.30 9.14 -2.55
CA VAL A 23 17.06 8.07 -1.89
C VAL A 23 18.57 8.20 -2.12
N CYS A 24 18.99 8.89 -3.18
CA CYS A 24 20.39 9.27 -3.41
C CYS A 24 20.44 10.68 -4.03
N GLN A 25 21.37 11.51 -3.55
CA GLN A 25 21.61 12.88 -3.99
C GLN A 25 21.64 12.99 -5.53
N GLY A 26 20.66 13.66 -6.13
CA GLY A 26 20.77 14.08 -7.54
C GLY A 26 19.47 14.29 -8.30
N THR A 27 18.40 13.58 -7.98
CA THR A 27 17.13 13.72 -8.72
C THR A 27 16.16 14.55 -7.91
N ALA A 28 16.11 15.86 -8.17
CA ALA A 28 14.99 16.70 -7.77
C ALA A 28 13.75 16.29 -8.61
N CYS A 29 13.22 15.11 -8.30
CA CYS A 29 11.98 14.64 -8.88
C CYS A 29 10.88 15.58 -8.38
N ARG A 30 10.17 16.23 -9.30
CA ARG A 30 9.02 17.07 -8.96
C ARG A 30 8.09 16.28 -8.01
N PRO A 31 7.77 16.82 -6.82
CA PRO A 31 6.86 16.17 -5.89
C PRO A 31 5.51 16.02 -6.59
N VAL A 32 5.01 14.77 -6.64
CA VAL A 32 3.68 14.44 -7.19
C VAL A 32 2.62 14.55 -6.10
N LEU A 33 3.03 14.32 -4.85
CA LEU A 33 2.20 14.42 -3.66
C LEU A 33 2.20 15.83 -3.08
N GLU A 34 1.18 16.12 -2.30
CA GLU A 34 1.11 17.32 -1.46
C GLU A 34 2.30 17.36 -0.48
N HIS A 35 2.79 18.57 -0.20
CA HIS A 35 4.04 18.79 0.53
C HIS A 35 4.06 18.15 1.91
N SER A 36 2.95 18.24 2.65
CA SER A 36 2.83 17.67 3.99
C SER A 36 2.94 16.14 3.94
N ILE A 37 2.33 15.46 2.97
CA ILE A 37 2.47 13.99 2.84
C ILE A 37 3.89 13.62 2.43
N GLN A 38 4.45 14.30 1.42
CA GLN A 38 5.78 14.00 0.91
C GLN A 38 6.87 14.19 1.97
N GLN A 39 6.76 15.20 2.85
CA GLN A 39 7.72 15.44 3.94
C GLN A 39 7.83 14.23 4.88
N HIS A 40 6.70 13.63 5.27
CA HIS A 40 6.70 12.48 6.17
C HIS A 40 7.28 11.23 5.50
N LEU A 41 6.95 11.00 4.23
CA LEU A 41 7.51 9.90 3.45
C LEU A 41 9.02 10.06 3.22
N THR A 42 9.49 11.29 3.04
CA THR A 42 10.92 11.59 2.92
C THR A 42 11.66 11.39 4.23
N HIS A 43 11.09 11.81 5.37
CA HIS A 43 11.66 11.50 6.67
C HIS A 43 11.74 9.98 6.91
N PHE A 44 10.66 9.26 6.60
CA PHE A 44 10.64 7.81 6.70
C PHE A 44 11.68 7.14 5.79
N SER A 45 11.82 7.60 4.54
CA SER A 45 12.84 7.12 3.62
C SER A 45 14.26 7.40 4.10
N MET A 46 14.51 8.56 4.73
CA MET A 46 15.82 8.85 5.33
C MET A 46 16.14 7.91 6.48
N VAL A 47 15.17 7.65 7.37
CA VAL A 47 15.34 6.75 8.53
C VAL A 47 15.52 5.29 8.10
N THR A 48 14.82 4.87 7.04
CA THR A 48 14.85 3.48 6.55
C THR A 48 15.83 3.27 5.39
N HIS A 49 16.66 4.27 5.08
CA HIS A 49 17.60 4.27 3.97
C HIS A 49 16.96 3.87 2.62
N GLY A 50 15.73 4.32 2.38
CA GLY A 50 14.97 4.06 1.15
C GLY A 50 14.37 2.66 1.04
N PHE A 51 14.61 1.77 2.00
CA PHE A 51 14.04 0.41 1.98
C PHE A 51 12.67 0.29 2.66
N GLY A 52 12.27 1.27 3.48
CA GLY A 52 11.01 1.21 4.23
C GLY A 52 9.77 1.13 3.34
N THR A 53 9.67 2.01 2.35
CA THR A 53 8.53 2.07 1.42
C THR A 53 8.34 0.74 0.66
N PRO A 54 9.38 0.15 0.02
CA PRO A 54 9.23 -1.16 -0.63
C PRO A 54 8.91 -2.30 0.35
N ALA A 55 9.41 -2.25 1.59
CA ALA A 55 9.06 -3.25 2.62
C ALA A 55 7.56 -3.19 2.97
N ILE A 56 7.00 -2.00 3.16
CA ILE A 56 5.57 -1.82 3.44
C ILE A 56 4.74 -2.29 2.24
N LEU A 57 5.11 -1.94 1.01
CA LEU A 57 4.41 -2.39 -0.20
C LEU A 57 4.39 -3.93 -0.33
N ALA A 58 5.48 -4.60 0.01
CA ALA A 58 5.55 -6.06 0.03
C ALA A 58 4.60 -6.65 1.08
N ALA A 59 4.60 -6.11 2.30
CA ALA A 59 3.69 -6.53 3.36
C ALA A 59 2.21 -6.32 2.97
N LEU A 60 1.87 -5.16 2.40
CA LEU A 60 0.53 -4.86 1.92
C LEU A 60 0.09 -5.81 0.80
N THR A 61 1.01 -6.24 -0.06
CA THR A 61 0.73 -7.23 -1.11
C THR A 61 0.32 -8.60 -0.52
N ALA A 62 0.96 -9.02 0.57
CA ALA A 62 0.57 -10.23 1.30
C ALA A 62 -0.83 -10.09 1.93
N VAL A 63 -1.11 -8.93 2.55
CA VAL A 63 -2.43 -8.63 3.12
C VAL A 63 -3.53 -8.60 2.05
N MET A 64 -3.25 -8.02 0.88
CA MET A 64 -4.18 -7.99 -0.25
C MET A 64 -4.50 -9.40 -0.76
N SER A 65 -3.50 -10.29 -0.81
CA SER A 65 -3.70 -11.70 -1.15
C SER A 65 -4.60 -12.39 -0.12
N TRP A 66 -4.36 -12.16 1.16
CA TRP A 66 -5.20 -12.69 2.24
C TRP A 66 -6.65 -12.19 2.18
N LEU A 67 -6.88 -10.91 1.89
CA LEU A 67 -8.22 -10.34 1.74
C LEU A 67 -8.98 -10.95 0.56
N ASN A 68 -8.32 -11.12 -0.58
CA ASN A 68 -8.91 -11.77 -1.75
C ASN A 68 -9.33 -13.21 -1.45
N GLU A 69 -8.49 -13.95 -0.71
CA GLU A 69 -8.81 -15.32 -0.34
C GLU A 69 -9.96 -15.37 0.68
N SER A 70 -9.97 -14.44 1.64
CA SER A 70 -11.05 -14.32 2.63
C SER A 70 -12.41 -14.03 1.98
N GLU A 71 -12.45 -13.17 0.95
CA GLU A 71 -13.67 -12.87 0.20
C GLU A 71 -14.19 -14.10 -0.56
N LYS A 72 -13.32 -14.89 -1.20
CA LYS A 72 -13.71 -16.15 -1.86
C LYS A 72 -14.28 -17.16 -0.87
N ASN A 73 -13.65 -17.32 0.29
CA ASN A 73 -14.11 -18.27 1.31
C ASN A 73 -15.51 -17.91 1.83
N LEU A 74 -15.79 -16.62 2.03
CA LEU A 74 -17.13 -16.18 2.43
C LEU A 74 -18.18 -16.44 1.35
N LEU A 75 -17.86 -16.21 0.07
CA LEU A 75 -18.75 -16.52 -1.04
C LEU A 75 -19.03 -18.04 -1.14
N GLN A 76 -18.02 -18.87 -0.90
CA GLN A 76 -18.18 -20.32 -0.87
C GLN A 76 -19.09 -20.78 0.29
N GLN A 77 -18.90 -20.21 1.49
CA GLN A 77 -19.75 -20.52 2.65
C GLN A 77 -21.23 -20.21 2.39
N GLN A 78 -21.53 -19.08 1.75
CA GLN A 78 -22.91 -18.72 1.38
C GLN A 78 -23.53 -19.70 0.36
N SER A 79 -22.73 -20.23 -0.56
CA SER A 79 -23.21 -21.22 -1.54
C SER A 79 -23.53 -22.59 -0.93
N THR A 80 -22.84 -22.95 0.17
CA THR A 80 -23.11 -24.19 0.91
C THR A 80 -24.29 -24.09 1.86
N GLU A 81 -24.61 -22.90 2.39
CA GLU A 81 -25.78 -22.69 3.25
C GLU A 81 -27.09 -22.57 2.45
N ALA A 82 -27.01 -22.24 1.16
CA ALA A 82 -28.17 -22.13 0.27
C ALA A 82 -28.62 -23.47 -0.34
N LYS A 83 -28.02 -24.59 0.07
CA LYS A 83 -28.26 -25.93 -0.48
C LYS A 83 -28.69 -26.90 0.60
#